data_AF-A0A9J7EV13-F1
#
_entry.id   AF-A0A9J7EV13-F1
#
_cell.length_a   1.000
_cell.length_b   1.000
_cell.length_c   1.000
_cell.angle_alpha   90.00
_cell.angle_beta   90.00
_cell.angle_gamma   90.00
#
_symmetry.space_group_name_H-M   'P 1'
#
loop_
_entity.id
_entity.type
_entity.pdbx_description
1 polymer ?
#
loop_
_entity_poly.entity_id
_entity_poly.type
_entity_poly.pdbx_seq_one_letter_code
_entity_poly.pdbx_strand_id
1 'polypeptide(L)'
;KYCVLFQVDYIHCLVPDLKEITACSFYWGKMDRYEAERLLDNKPEGTFLLRDSAQEEHLFSVSFRKYGRSLHARIEHYQHRFSFDSHDPAVFAASTVTKLIEHYKDPACVMFFEPMLTAPLPRSEPFSLQQLARAVIVSHTSYD
;
A
#
# COMPACT_ATOMS: atom_id res chain seq x y z
N LYS A 1 14.72 -1.45 -2.16
CA LYS A 1 13.42 -0.73 -2.26
C LYS A 1 12.47 -1.06 -1.12
N TYR A 2 12.34 -2.29 -0.62
CA TYR A 2 11.44 -2.57 0.53
C TYR A 2 12.06 -2.25 1.90
N CYS A 3 12.74 -1.11 1.99
CA CYS A 3 13.37 -0.65 3.21
C CYS A 3 12.76 0.69 3.59
N VAL A 4 12.22 0.77 4.81
CA VAL A 4 11.64 1.98 5.37
C VAL A 4 12.70 2.70 6.19
N LEU A 5 12.77 4.03 6.07
CA LEU A 5 13.65 4.88 6.88
C LEU A 5 12.91 5.35 8.13
N PHE A 6 13.52 5.13 9.30
CA PHE A 6 13.06 5.72 10.55
C PHE A 6 13.62 7.13 10.72
N GLN A 7 12.76 8.14 10.64
CA GLN A 7 13.14 9.56 10.68
C GLN A 7 13.74 10.01 12.03
N VAL A 8 13.63 9.19 13.09
CA VAL A 8 14.21 9.48 14.41
C VAL A 8 15.64 8.93 14.56
N ASP A 9 15.99 7.85 13.86
CA ASP A 9 17.26 7.13 14.09
C ASP A 9 18.07 6.80 12.82
N TYR A 10 17.61 7.16 11.62
CA TYR A 10 18.20 6.76 10.33
C TYR A 10 18.37 5.23 10.17
N ILE A 11 17.57 4.46 10.90
CA ILE A 11 17.58 3.00 10.79
C ILE A 11 16.76 2.61 9.56
N HIS A 12 17.40 1.84 8.70
CA HIS A 12 16.78 1.14 7.60
C HIS A 12 16.13 -0.12 8.16
N CYS A 13 14.82 -0.30 8.01
CA CYS A 13 14.16 -1.56 8.37
C CYS A 13 13.37 -2.14 7.21
N LEU A 14 13.23 -3.45 7.21
CA LEU A 14 12.37 -4.15 6.27
C LEU A 14 10.90 -3.87 6.57
N VAL A 15 10.09 -3.81 5.53
CA VAL A 15 8.62 -3.76 5.66
C VAL A 15 8.15 -5.03 6.39
N PRO A 16 7.49 -4.90 7.55
CA PRO A 16 7.23 -6.03 8.45
C PRO A 16 6.29 -7.08 7.83
N ASP A 17 5.39 -6.67 6.94
CA ASP A 17 4.39 -7.53 6.31
C ASP A 17 4.59 -7.70 4.80
N LEU A 18 5.84 -7.62 4.31
CA LEU A 18 6.12 -7.72 2.88
C LEU A 18 5.64 -9.04 2.25
N LYS A 19 5.72 -10.14 3.00
CA LYS A 19 5.25 -11.46 2.55
C LYS A 19 3.73 -11.45 2.35
N GLU A 20 3.00 -10.88 3.30
CA GLU A 20 1.55 -10.76 3.28
C GLU A 20 1.11 -9.84 2.14
N ILE A 21 1.76 -8.68 1.98
CA ILE A 21 1.54 -7.76 0.86
C ILE A 21 1.75 -8.49 -0.48
N THR A 22 2.83 -9.25 -0.62
CA THR A 22 3.16 -9.98 -1.84
C THR A 22 2.12 -11.07 -2.15
N ALA A 23 1.53 -11.67 -1.11
CA ALA A 23 0.46 -12.66 -1.24
C ALA A 23 -0.87 -12.04 -1.68
N CYS A 24 -1.18 -10.79 -1.28
CA CYS A 24 -2.42 -10.11 -1.64
C CYS A 24 -2.58 -9.96 -3.17
N SER A 25 -3.68 -10.43 -3.74
CA SER A 25 -3.94 -10.36 -5.19
C SER A 25 -4.01 -8.93 -5.73
N PHE A 26 -4.40 -7.96 -4.91
CA PHE A 26 -4.50 -6.54 -5.28
C PHE A 26 -3.17 -5.78 -5.20
N TYR A 27 -2.06 -6.43 -4.84
CA TYR A 27 -0.74 -5.83 -4.93
C TYR A 27 -0.13 -6.11 -6.30
N TRP A 28 0.15 -5.03 -7.03
CA TRP A 28 0.67 -5.04 -8.40
C TRP A 28 2.18 -4.81 -8.50
N GLY A 29 2.86 -4.56 -7.37
CA GLY A 29 4.29 -4.26 -7.35
C GLY A 29 4.61 -2.95 -8.08
N LYS A 30 5.71 -2.94 -8.84
CA LYS A 30 6.17 -1.76 -9.57
C LYS A 30 5.19 -1.41 -10.70
N MET A 31 4.44 -0.33 -10.49
CA MET A 31 3.47 0.20 -11.42
C MET A 31 3.40 1.72 -11.25
N ASP A 32 3.32 2.47 -12.35
CA ASP A 32 3.17 3.91 -12.27
C ASP A 32 1.70 4.35 -12.09
N ARG A 33 1.47 5.65 -11.87
CA ARG A 33 0.11 6.17 -11.65
C ARG A 33 -0.78 6.04 -12.89
N TYR A 34 -0.22 6.20 -14.09
CA TYR A 34 -0.97 6.23 -15.34
C TYR A 34 -1.41 4.82 -15.75
N GLU A 35 -0.56 3.81 -15.50
CA GLU A 35 -0.94 2.40 -15.57
C GLU A 35 -2.10 2.07 -14.64
N ALA A 36 -2.03 2.52 -13.39
CA ALA A 36 -3.11 2.31 -12.43
C ALA A 36 -4.41 3.02 -12.84
N GLU A 37 -4.33 4.26 -13.35
CA GLU A 37 -5.48 5.00 -13.87
C GLU A 37 -6.16 4.25 -15.02
N ARG A 38 -5.40 3.70 -15.97
CA ARG A 38 -5.94 2.91 -17.09
C ARG A 38 -6.65 1.65 -16.62
N LEU A 39 -6.13 0.97 -15.62
CA LEU A 39 -6.74 -0.25 -15.07
C LEU A 39 -8.02 0.04 -14.27
N LEU A 40 -8.08 1.20 -13.61
CA LEU A 40 -9.22 1.66 -12.82
C LEU A 40 -10.28 2.40 -13.65
N ASP A 41 -9.97 2.74 -14.90
CA ASP A 41 -10.92 3.44 -15.74
C ASP A 41 -12.19 2.60 -15.96
N ASN A 42 -13.33 3.28 -15.89
CA ASN A 42 -14.66 2.66 -15.94
C ASN A 42 -14.92 1.52 -14.93
N LYS A 43 -14.11 1.38 -13.88
CA LYS A 43 -14.39 0.45 -12.77
C LYS A 43 -15.41 1.06 -11.79
N PRO A 44 -16.16 0.22 -11.06
CA PRO A 44 -17.04 0.68 -10.00
C PRO A 44 -16.29 1.48 -8.93
N GLU A 45 -17.00 2.39 -8.27
CA GLU A 45 -16.47 3.09 -7.10
C GLU A 45 -16.06 2.09 -6.00
N GLY A 46 -14.96 2.41 -5.31
CA GLY A 46 -14.34 1.54 -4.31
C GLY A 46 -13.36 0.52 -4.89
N THR A 47 -13.26 0.41 -6.22
CA THR A 47 -12.22 -0.43 -6.86
C THR A 47 -10.84 0.13 -6.57
N PHE A 48 -9.91 -0.70 -6.10
CA PHE A 48 -8.57 -0.26 -5.72
C PHE A 48 -7.47 -1.25 -6.06
N LEU A 49 -6.23 -0.77 -6.06
CA LEU A 49 -5.02 -1.58 -6.13
C LEU A 49 -3.90 -0.95 -5.30
N LEU A 50 -3.01 -1.80 -4.77
CA LEU A 50 -1.79 -1.41 -4.09
C LEU A 50 -0.61 -1.55 -5.07
N ARG A 51 0.27 -0.55 -5.11
CA ARG A 51 1.46 -0.53 -5.96
C ARG A 51 2.65 0.09 -5.24
N ASP A 52 3.85 -0.14 -5.76
CA ASP A 52 5.02 0.61 -5.35
C ASP A 52 4.80 2.10 -5.67
N SER A 53 5.25 2.98 -4.77
CA SER A 53 5.26 4.41 -5.07
C SER A 53 6.29 4.71 -6.16
N ALA A 54 5.97 5.69 -7.01
CA ALA A 54 6.93 6.23 -7.97
C ALA A 54 7.91 7.21 -7.31
N GLN A 55 7.59 7.70 -6.11
CA GLN A 55 8.44 8.62 -5.34
C GLN A 55 9.36 7.85 -4.42
N GLU A 56 10.60 8.29 -4.32
CA GLU A 56 11.64 7.59 -3.56
C GLU A 56 11.39 7.61 -2.05
N GLU A 57 10.71 8.64 -1.55
CA GLU A 57 10.40 8.85 -0.13
C GLU A 57 9.32 7.90 0.40
N HIS A 58 8.54 7.26 -0.48
CA HIS A 58 7.42 6.40 -0.09
C HIS A 58 7.61 5.02 -0.70
N LEU A 59 7.26 3.98 0.04
CA LEU A 59 7.36 2.62 -0.50
C LEU A 59 6.15 2.22 -1.32
N PHE A 60 4.95 2.58 -0.85
CA PHE A 60 3.70 2.13 -1.42
C PHE A 60 2.75 3.28 -1.69
N SER A 61 1.85 3.05 -2.63
CA SER A 61 0.71 3.92 -2.90
C SER A 61 -0.51 3.05 -3.21
N VAL A 62 -1.67 3.53 -2.80
CA VAL A 62 -2.96 2.95 -3.20
C VAL A 62 -3.55 3.81 -4.29
N SER A 63 -3.94 3.19 -5.39
CA SER A 63 -4.77 3.83 -6.43
C SER A 63 -6.18 3.29 -6.30
N PHE A 64 -7.19 4.15 -6.30
CA PHE A 64 -8.58 3.74 -6.10
C PHE A 64 -9.57 4.61 -6.88
N ARG A 65 -10.77 4.09 -7.11
CA ARG A 65 -11.85 4.80 -7.79
C ARG A 65 -12.82 5.40 -6.79
N LYS A 66 -13.05 6.72 -6.88
CA LYS A 66 -14.04 7.44 -6.06
C LYS A 66 -14.59 8.65 -6.81
N TYR A 67 -15.88 8.93 -6.69
CA TYR A 67 -16.56 10.06 -7.34
C TYR A 67 -16.35 10.11 -8.86
N GLY A 68 -16.33 8.93 -9.49
CA GLY A 68 -16.08 8.81 -10.93
C GLY A 68 -14.66 9.18 -11.37
N ARG A 69 -13.70 9.26 -10.44
CA ARG A 69 -12.29 9.60 -10.72
C ARG A 69 -11.36 8.58 -10.10
N SER A 70 -10.18 8.45 -10.69
CA SER A 70 -9.08 7.67 -10.13
C SER A 70 -8.28 8.60 -9.21
N LEU A 71 -8.11 8.20 -7.96
CA LEU A 71 -7.39 8.92 -6.91
C LEU A 71 -6.20 8.08 -6.44
N HIS A 72 -5.23 8.73 -5.81
CA HIS A 72 -4.02 8.09 -5.31
C HIS A 72 -3.70 8.59 -3.91
N ALA A 73 -3.47 7.67 -2.98
CA ALA A 73 -3.03 7.97 -1.63
C ALA A 73 -1.67 7.29 -1.39
N ARG A 74 -0.70 8.04 -0.87
CA ARG A 74 0.60 7.49 -0.49
C ARG A 74 0.52 6.93 0.91
N ILE A 75 1.16 5.79 1.13
CA ILE A 75 1.28 5.23 2.47
C ILE A 75 2.53 5.83 3.10
N GLU A 76 2.31 6.67 4.10
CA GLU A 76 3.35 7.25 4.93
C GLU A 76 3.72 6.29 6.06
N HIS A 77 4.91 6.48 6.62
CA HIS A 77 5.35 5.71 7.76
C HIS A 77 6.01 6.60 8.80
N TYR A 78 5.53 6.50 10.03
CA TYR A 78 6.02 7.25 11.18
C TYR A 78 5.89 6.42 12.45
N GLN A 79 6.92 6.42 13.30
CA GLN A 79 6.97 5.68 14.58
C GLN A 79 6.49 4.21 14.48
N HIS A 80 6.95 3.47 13.48
CA HIS A 80 6.61 2.05 13.24
C HIS A 80 5.14 1.82 12.83
N ARG A 81 4.45 2.86 12.38
CA ARG A 81 3.06 2.80 11.92
C ARG A 81 2.94 3.33 10.50
N PHE A 82 1.97 2.81 9.78
CA PHE A 82 1.59 3.18 8.43
C PHE A 82 0.24 3.90 8.46
N SER A 83 0.13 5.01 7.74
CA SER A 83 -1.10 5.78 7.59
C SER A 83 -1.14 6.52 6.25
N PHE A 84 -2.27 7.13 5.91
CA PHE A 84 -2.37 8.01 4.73
C PHE A 84 -2.04 9.48 5.03
N ASP A 85 -1.95 9.84 6.31
CA ASP A 85 -1.39 11.08 6.84
C ASP A 85 -0.73 10.72 8.18
N SER A 86 0.58 10.85 8.28
CA SER A 86 1.34 10.48 9.48
C SER A 86 1.44 11.60 10.51
N HIS A 87 1.08 12.83 10.12
CA HIS A 87 1.16 14.01 10.96
C HIS A 87 -0.17 14.34 11.65
N ASP A 88 -1.29 13.83 11.10
CA ASP A 88 -2.60 13.95 11.73
C ASP A 88 -2.91 12.77 12.67
N PRO A 89 -2.96 12.98 14.01
CA PRO A 89 -3.27 11.92 14.96
C PRO A 89 -4.72 11.42 14.89
N ALA A 90 -5.62 12.13 14.20
CA ALA A 90 -6.99 11.68 13.97
C ALA A 90 -7.09 10.64 12.86
N VAL A 91 -6.09 10.57 11.96
CA VAL A 91 -6.07 9.62 10.86
C VAL A 91 -5.65 8.24 11.36
N PHE A 92 -6.35 7.21 10.89
CA PHE A 92 -6.06 5.84 11.30
C PHE A 92 -4.65 5.40 10.87
N ALA A 93 -3.90 4.88 11.83
CA ALA A 93 -2.57 4.33 11.62
C ALA A 93 -2.51 2.87 12.09
N ALA A 94 -1.81 2.01 11.36
CA ALA A 94 -1.65 0.58 11.68
C ALA A 94 -0.19 0.16 11.71
N SER A 95 0.14 -0.93 12.41
CA SER A 95 1.52 -1.45 12.46
C SER A 95 1.97 -2.15 11.17
N THR A 96 1.04 -2.42 10.24
CA THR A 96 1.31 -3.09 8.96
C THR A 96 0.48 -2.47 7.84
N VAL A 97 0.96 -2.55 6.60
CA VAL A 97 0.23 -2.03 5.43
C VAL A 97 -1.07 -2.79 5.23
N THR A 98 -1.04 -4.11 5.36
CA THR A 98 -2.22 -4.98 5.26
C THR A 98 -3.33 -4.59 6.23
N LYS A 99 -3.01 -4.27 7.49
CA LYS A 99 -4.00 -3.79 8.48
C LYS A 99 -4.53 -2.41 8.14
N LEU A 100 -3.70 -1.53 7.61
CA LEU A 100 -4.13 -0.22 7.11
C LEU A 100 -5.19 -0.42 6.01
N ILE A 101 -4.88 -1.22 4.99
CA ILE A 101 -5.83 -1.51 3.90
C ILE A 101 -7.12 -2.14 4.44
N GLU A 102 -7.02 -3.09 5.38
CA GLU A 102 -8.19 -3.76 5.96
C GLU A 102 -9.16 -2.78 6.63
N HIS A 103 -8.64 -1.78 7.37
CA HIS A 103 -9.49 -0.74 7.97
C HIS A 103 -10.28 0.05 6.91
N TYR A 104 -9.61 0.44 5.82
CA TYR A 104 -10.23 1.22 4.74
C TYR A 104 -11.10 0.40 3.77
N LYS A 105 -11.25 -0.92 4.00
CA LYS A 105 -12.19 -1.76 3.25
C LYS A 105 -13.64 -1.60 3.72
N ASP A 106 -13.86 -1.23 4.99
CA ASP A 106 -15.20 -1.09 5.55
C ASP A 106 -15.71 0.34 5.32
N PRO A 107 -16.76 0.55 4.49
CA PRO A 107 -17.37 1.87 4.31
C PRO A 107 -17.87 2.51 5.61
N ALA A 108 -18.18 1.72 6.63
CA ALA A 108 -18.64 2.23 7.92
C ALA A 108 -17.48 2.83 8.76
N CYS A 109 -16.24 2.48 8.44
CA CYS A 109 -15.05 2.98 9.13
C CYS A 109 -14.43 4.21 8.48
N VAL A 110 -14.90 4.63 7.29
CA VAL A 110 -14.23 5.66 6.49
C VAL A 110 -15.13 6.86 6.21
N MET A 111 -14.56 8.05 6.31
CA MET A 111 -15.21 9.31 5.98
C MET A 111 -15.31 9.51 4.46
N PHE A 112 -16.17 10.44 4.02
CA PHE A 112 -16.35 10.76 2.60
C PHE A 112 -15.07 11.28 1.92
N PHE A 113 -14.12 11.84 2.66
CA PHE A 113 -12.84 12.32 2.10
C PHE A 113 -11.74 11.24 2.13
N GLU A 114 -11.95 10.15 2.87
CA GLU A 114 -10.96 9.10 3.05
C GLU A 114 -10.95 8.08 1.89
N PRO A 115 -9.86 7.32 1.71
CA PRO A 115 -9.83 6.23 0.74
C PRO A 115 -10.94 5.20 1.02
N MET A 116 -11.69 4.80 -0.01
CA MET A 116 -12.66 3.71 0.11
C MET A 116 -12.16 2.53 -0.72
N LEU A 117 -11.73 1.47 -0.05
CA LEU A 117 -10.97 0.36 -0.63
C LEU A 117 -11.78 -0.94 -0.62
N THR A 118 -13.02 -0.90 -1.10
CA THR A 118 -13.98 -2.01 -0.93
C THR A 118 -13.80 -3.14 -1.93
N ALA A 119 -13.30 -2.86 -3.13
CA ALA A 119 -13.22 -3.82 -4.23
C ALA A 119 -11.76 -4.00 -4.73
N PRO A 120 -11.04 -5.04 -4.29
CA PRO A 120 -9.67 -5.26 -4.72
C PRO A 120 -9.62 -5.62 -6.22
N LEU A 121 -8.80 -4.91 -6.99
CA LEU A 121 -8.50 -5.24 -8.38
C LEU A 121 -7.34 -6.26 -8.44
N PRO A 122 -7.59 -7.54 -8.77
CA PRO A 122 -6.56 -8.56 -8.77
C PRO A 122 -5.55 -8.30 -9.90
N ARG A 123 -4.26 -8.53 -9.61
CA ARG A 123 -3.18 -8.58 -10.59
C ARG A 123 -3.47 -9.65 -11.65
N SER A 124 -3.08 -9.37 -12.89
CA SER A 124 -3.27 -10.30 -14.01
C SER A 124 -2.23 -11.42 -14.05
N GLU A 125 -1.02 -11.16 -13.55
CA GLU A 125 0.12 -12.08 -13.66
C GLU A 125 0.74 -12.38 -12.30
N PRO A 126 1.35 -13.56 -12.10
CA PRO A 126 2.12 -13.85 -10.90
C PRO A 126 3.41 -13.04 -10.85
N PHE A 127 3.94 -12.81 -9.64
CA PHE A 127 5.27 -12.25 -9.48
C PHE A 127 6.36 -13.24 -9.91
N SER A 128 7.53 -12.70 -10.26
CA SER A 128 8.70 -13.52 -10.53
C SER A 128 9.12 -14.34 -9.31
N LEU A 129 9.72 -15.51 -9.54
CA LEU A 129 10.25 -16.36 -8.47
C LEU A 129 11.22 -15.59 -7.56
N GLN A 130 12.04 -14.69 -8.15
CA GLN A 130 12.96 -13.85 -7.39
C GLN A 130 12.24 -12.92 -6.40
N GLN A 131 11.12 -12.31 -6.80
CA GLN A 131 10.33 -11.46 -5.92
C GLN A 131 9.66 -12.26 -4.81
N LEU A 132 9.10 -13.43 -5.13
CA LEU A 132 8.49 -14.33 -4.16
C LEU A 132 9.53 -14.82 -3.14
N ALA A 133 10.69 -15.26 -3.59
CA ALA A 133 11.79 -15.69 -2.72
C ALA A 133 12.28 -14.54 -1.83
N ARG A 134 12.44 -13.33 -2.38
CA ARG A 134 12.81 -12.14 -1.61
C ARG A 134 11.80 -11.86 -0.49
N ALA A 135 10.50 -11.91 -0.77
CA ALA A 135 9.48 -11.65 0.23
C ALA A 135 9.54 -12.67 1.40
N VAL A 136 9.81 -13.93 1.09
CA VAL A 136 10.00 -14.98 2.11
C VAL A 136 11.28 -14.78 2.92
N ILE A 137 12.40 -14.44 2.27
CA ILE A 137 13.66 -14.18 2.98
C ILE A 137 13.50 -12.98 3.92
N VAL A 138 12.90 -11.90 3.43
CA VAL A 138 12.64 -10.68 4.22
C VAL A 138 11.81 -10.97 5.47
N SER A 139 10.82 -11.86 5.40
CA SER A 139 10.02 -12.20 6.59
C SER A 139 10.76 -13.03 7.66
N HIS A 140 12.01 -13.43 7.41
CA HIS A 140 12.82 -14.23 8.33
C HIS A 140 14.20 -13.60 8.62
N THR A 141 14.40 -12.32 8.27
CA THR A 141 15.66 -11.60 8.51
C THR A 141 15.36 -10.19 9.02
N SER A 142 16.32 -9.60 9.73
CA SER A 142 16.38 -8.16 10.02
C SER A 142 17.18 -7.43 8.95
N TYR A 143 17.04 -6.11 8.93
CA TYR A 143 18.05 -5.23 8.34
C TYR A 143 19.02 -4.88 9.47
N ASP A 144 20.29 -5.22 9.31
CA ASP A 144 21.36 -4.91 10.26
C ASP A 144 22.08 -3.61 9.88
#